data_AF-A0A1U7MQP7-F1
#
_entry.id   AF-A0A1U7MQP7-F1
#
_cell.length_a   1.000
_cell.length_b   1.000
_cell.length_c   1.000
_cell.angle_alpha   90.00
_cell.angle_beta   90.00
_cell.angle_gamma   90.00
#
_symmetry.space_group_name_H-M   'P 1'
#
loop_
_entity.id
_entity.type
_entity.pdbx_description
1 polymer ?
#
loop_
_entity_poly.entity_id
_entity_poly.type
_entity_poly.pdbx_seq_one_letter_code
_entity_poly.pdbx_strand_id
1 'polypeptide(L)'
;MLVDDRLGEPVDPRWSGALVVLNAGRDEAEAFLPGLAGQDWELTPVQRHGSDPVVRGTRWEPARGRVRVPALTAAVLVRPR
;
A
#
# COMPACT_ATOMS: atom_id res chain seq x y z
N MET A 1 8.51 1.83 -1.28
CA MET A 1 9.02 1.20 -2.52
C MET A 1 7.83 0.87 -3.40
N LEU A 2 7.85 1.31 -4.65
CA LEU A 2 6.80 1.04 -5.64
C LEU A 2 7.33 0.03 -6.67
N VAL A 3 6.53 -0.99 -6.95
CA VAL A 3 6.69 -1.90 -8.08
C VAL A 3 5.49 -1.67 -9.00
N ASP A 4 5.72 -1.21 -10.23
CA ASP A 4 4.65 -0.85 -11.18
C ASP A 4 4.67 -1.82 -12.37
N ASP A 5 3.53 -2.43 -12.67
CA ASP A 5 3.34 -3.46 -13.69
C ASP A 5 2.38 -2.98 -14.80
N ARG A 6 2.40 -1.67 -15.11
CA ARG A 6 1.59 -1.05 -16.19
C ARG A 6 2.32 -0.91 -17.52
N LEU A 7 3.65 -0.99 -17.53
CA LEU A 7 4.44 -0.81 -18.74
C LEU A 7 4.96 -2.15 -19.24
N GLY A 8 4.73 -2.43 -20.53
CA GLY A 8 5.12 -3.69 -21.15
C GLY A 8 4.06 -4.79 -20.97
N GLU A 9 4.49 -6.04 -21.14
CA GLU A 9 3.63 -7.20 -20.91
C GLU A 9 3.38 -7.37 -19.39
N PRO A 10 2.11 -7.48 -18.96
CA PRO A 10 1.78 -7.73 -17.55
C PRO A 10 2.44 -8.98 -16.99
N VAL A 11 3.16 -8.84 -15.88
CA VAL A 11 3.76 -9.99 -15.18
C VAL A 11 2.77 -10.64 -14.22
N ASP A 12 1.93 -9.84 -13.54
CA ASP A 12 0.89 -10.35 -12.62
C ASP A 12 -0.51 -10.15 -13.24
N PRO A 13 -1.36 -11.20 -13.32
CA PRO A 13 -2.68 -11.08 -13.93
C PRO A 13 -3.74 -10.43 -13.02
N ARG A 14 -3.48 -10.27 -11.72
CA ARG A 14 -4.41 -9.75 -10.71
C ARG A 14 -4.13 -8.30 -10.35
N TRP A 15 -2.86 -7.91 -10.30
CA TRP A 15 -2.44 -6.60 -9.78
C TRP A 15 -1.58 -5.86 -10.78
N SER A 16 -1.82 -4.55 -10.90
CA SER A 16 -1.03 -3.64 -11.74
C SER A 16 0.13 -2.98 -10.98
N GLY A 17 0.30 -3.29 -9.70
CA GLY A 17 1.44 -2.80 -8.92
C GLY A 17 1.36 -3.16 -7.43
N ALA A 18 2.49 -3.02 -6.74
CA ALA A 18 2.65 -3.19 -5.30
C ALA A 18 3.35 -1.98 -4.68
N LEU A 19 2.81 -1.49 -3.57
CA LEU A 19 3.38 -0.41 -2.77
C LEU A 19 3.76 -0.95 -1.40
N VAL A 20 5.06 -1.02 -1.14
CA VAL A 20 5.63 -1.46 0.15
C VAL A 20 6.01 -0.24 0.98
N VAL A 21 5.47 -0.17 2.20
CA VAL A 21 5.73 0.91 3.16
C VAL A 21 6.24 0.30 4.46
N LEU A 22 7.42 0.74 4.89
CA LEU A 22 8.05 0.26 6.11
C LEU A 22 8.07 1.40 7.12
N ASN A 23 7.25 1.31 8.15
CA ASN A 23 7.31 2.22 9.30
C ASN A 23 8.07 1.55 10.44
N ALA A 24 9.36 1.85 10.57
CA ALA A 24 10.18 1.41 11.71
C ALA A 24 10.10 2.36 12.92
N GLY A 25 9.29 3.42 12.83
CA GLY A 25 9.06 4.38 13.91
C GLY A 25 8.13 3.83 14.99
N ARG A 26 8.15 4.47 16.16
CA ARG A 26 7.28 4.13 17.30
C ARG A 26 5.90 4.80 17.24
N ASP A 27 5.67 5.64 16.24
CA ASP A 27 4.43 6.39 16.03
C ASP A 27 3.81 6.03 14.67
N GLU A 28 2.52 6.36 14.47
CA GLU A 28 1.92 6.31 13.14
C GLU A 28 2.66 7.25 12.19
N ALA A 29 3.03 6.74 11.02
CA ALA A 29 3.66 7.51 9.97
C ALA A 29 2.67 7.83 8.86
N GLU A 30 2.73 9.07 8.37
CA GLU A 30 2.07 9.48 7.14
C GLU A 30 3.10 9.69 6.03
N ALA A 31 2.79 9.24 4.82
CA ALA A 31 3.59 9.54 3.63
C ALA A 31 2.69 10.03 2.50
N PHE A 32 3.10 11.13 1.87
CA PHE A 32 2.44 11.70 0.70
C PHE A 32 3.18 11.27 -0.57
N LEU A 33 2.43 10.66 -1.48
CA LEU A 33 2.88 10.12 -2.76
C LEU A 33 2.01 10.75 -3.87
N PRO A 34 2.17 12.05 -4.18
CA PRO A 34 1.30 12.76 -5.11
C PRO A 34 1.27 12.14 -6.52
N GLY A 35 2.36 11.49 -6.95
CA GLY A 35 2.40 10.75 -8.22
C GLY A 35 1.48 9.51 -8.27
N LEU A 36 0.93 9.10 -7.12
CA LEU A 36 -0.05 8.02 -6.99
C LEU A 36 -1.47 8.52 -6.67
N ALA A 37 -1.69 9.84 -6.65
CA ALA A 37 -3.02 10.39 -6.40
C ALA A 37 -4.03 9.91 -7.45
N GLY A 38 -5.26 9.67 -7.00
CA GLY A 38 -6.36 9.14 -7.82
C GLY A 38 -6.28 7.64 -8.11
N GLN A 39 -5.25 6.93 -7.65
CA GLN A 39 -5.12 5.49 -7.86
C GLN A 39 -5.68 4.72 -6.66
N ASP A 40 -6.35 3.60 -6.93
CA ASP A 40 -6.93 2.75 -5.89
C ASP A 40 -5.92 1.70 -5.41
N TRP A 41 -5.30 2.00 -4.27
CA TRP A 41 -4.42 1.08 -3.57
C TRP A 41 -5.15 0.49 -2.37
N GLU A 42 -5.03 -0.81 -2.19
CA GLU A 42 -5.68 -1.52 -1.10
C GLU A 42 -4.72 -2.44 -0.36
N LEU A 43 -4.92 -2.61 0.95
CA LEU A 43 -4.13 -3.55 1.73
C LEU A 43 -4.30 -4.96 1.15
N THR A 44 -3.18 -5.67 0.95
CA THR A 44 -3.19 -7.03 0.40
C THR A 44 -4.18 -7.96 1.14
N PRO A 45 -4.80 -8.94 0.46
CA PRO A 45 -5.70 -9.88 1.12
C PRO A 45 -5.05 -10.63 2.30
N VAL A 46 -3.74 -10.91 2.19
CA VAL A 46 -2.94 -11.55 3.24
C VAL A 46 -2.91 -10.70 4.51
N GLN A 47 -2.68 -9.39 4.40
CA GLN A 47 -2.64 -8.51 5.57
C GLN A 47 -4.03 -8.11 6.06
N ARG A 48 -5.01 -7.96 5.15
CA ARG A 48 -6.39 -7.64 5.50
C ARG A 48 -7.04 -8.74 6.34
N HIS A 49 -6.79 -10.02 6.00
CA HIS A 49 -7.38 -11.18 6.67
C HIS A 49 -6.38 -11.91 7.58
N GLY A 50 -5.13 -11.45 7.64
CA GLY A 50 -4.06 -12.05 8.45
C GLY A 50 -4.22 -11.78 9.94
N SER A 51 -3.48 -12.50 10.78
CA SER A 51 -3.67 -12.49 12.24
C SER A 51 -3.28 -11.19 12.95
N ASP A 52 -2.42 -10.38 12.36
CA ASP A 52 -1.99 -9.11 12.96
C ASP A 52 -3.06 -8.03 12.79
N PRO A 53 -3.71 -7.56 13.89
CA PRO A 53 -4.70 -6.49 13.79
C PRO A 53 -4.06 -5.12 13.57
N VAL A 54 -2.76 -4.93 13.88
CA VAL A 54 -2.08 -3.63 13.78
C VAL A 54 -1.97 -3.23 12.31
N VAL A 55 -1.45 -4.10 11.44
CA VAL A 55 -1.32 -3.79 10.00
C VAL A 55 -2.65 -3.50 9.30
N ARG A 56 -3.77 -4.05 9.80
CA ARG A 56 -5.13 -3.73 9.30
C ARG A 56 -5.51 -2.27 9.52
N GLY A 57 -4.79 -1.55 10.38
CA GLY A 57 -4.90 -0.11 10.61
C GLY A 57 -4.35 0.75 9.46
N THR A 58 -3.58 0.19 8.51
CA THR A 58 -3.09 0.95 7.35
C THR A 58 -4.23 1.55 6.53
N ARG A 59 -4.09 2.81 6.13
CA ARG A 59 -5.09 3.53 5.31
C ARG A 59 -4.46 4.14 4.08
N TRP A 60 -5.17 4.07 2.97
CA TRP A 60 -4.87 4.78 1.74
C TRP A 60 -5.95 5.84 1.49
N GLU A 61 -5.53 7.04 1.12
CA GLU A 61 -6.40 8.13 0.70
C GLU A 61 -6.08 8.50 -0.75
N PRO A 62 -6.88 8.02 -1.73
CA PRO A 62 -6.61 8.21 -3.15
C PRO A 62 -6.51 9.68 -3.55
N ALA A 63 -7.40 10.54 -3.06
CA ALA A 63 -7.48 11.95 -3.46
C ALA A 63 -6.16 12.73 -3.24
N ARG A 64 -5.40 12.35 -2.21
CA ARG A 64 -4.13 13.01 -1.85
C ARG A 64 -2.91 12.16 -2.18
N GLY A 65 -3.11 10.92 -2.63
CA GLY A 65 -2.05 9.93 -2.73
C GLY A 65 -1.36 9.70 -1.38
N ARG A 66 -2.13 9.61 -0.30
CA ARG A 66 -1.58 9.56 1.07
C ARG A 66 -1.77 8.19 1.69
N VAL A 67 -0.70 7.65 2.28
CA VAL A 67 -0.73 6.42 3.08
C VAL A 67 -0.48 6.74 4.56
N ARG A 68 -1.27 6.14 5.44
CA ARG A 68 -1.04 6.13 6.89
C ARG A 68 -0.70 4.71 7.33
N VAL A 69 0.40 4.55 8.04
CA VAL A 69 0.93 3.25 8.46
C VAL A 69 1.18 3.27 9.96
N PRO A 70 0.59 2.34 10.74
CA PRO A 70 0.82 2.24 12.18
C PRO A 70 2.31 2.09 12.53
N ALA A 71 2.63 2.35 13.79
CA ALA A 71 3.97 2.15 14.34
C ALA A 71 4.49 0.73 14.08
N LEU A 72 5.79 0.58 13.88
CA LEU A 72 6.50 -0.71 13.77
C LEU A 72 5.84 -1.70 12.78
N THR A 73 5.38 -1.20 11.64
CA THR A 73 4.57 -1.96 10.68
C THR A 73 5.20 -1.99 9.29
N ALA A 74 5.23 -3.17 8.66
CA ALA A 74 5.48 -3.34 7.23
C ALA A 74 4.14 -3.57 6.52
N ALA A 75 3.67 -2.57 5.76
CA ALA A 75 2.42 -2.64 5.01
C ALA A 75 2.69 -2.82 3.52
N VAL A 76 1.91 -3.70 2.88
CA VAL A 76 1.91 -3.92 1.44
C VAL A 76 0.52 -3.64 0.91
N LEU A 77 0.43 -2.64 0.03
CA LEU A 77 -0.77 -2.33 -0.72
C LEU A 77 -0.60 -2.82 -2.16
N VAL A 78 -1.69 -3.25 -2.77
CA VAL A 78 -1.77 -3.65 -4.17
C VAL A 78 -2.77 -2.78 -4.90
N ARG A 79 -2.52 -2.56 -6.19
CA ARG A 79 -3.46 -1.88 -7.09
C ARG A 79 -4.10 -2.95 -7.98
N PRO A 80 -5.41 -3.19 -7.88
CA PRO A 80 -6.12 -4.09 -8.79
C PRO A 80 -5.89 -3.71 -10.26
N ARG A 81 -6.07 -4.68 -11.15
CA ARG A 81 -6.14 -4.43 -12.59
C ARG A 81 -7.55 -4.05 -13.03
#